data_AF-A0ABC9VEZ8-F1
#
_entry.id   AF-A0ABC9VEZ8-F1
#
_cell.length_a   1.000
_cell.length_b   1.000
_cell.length_c   1.000
_cell.angle_alpha   90.00
_cell.angle_beta   90.00
_cell.angle_gamma   90.00
#
_symmetry.space_group_name_H-M   'P 1'
#
loop_
_entity.id
_entity.type
_entity.pdbx_description
1 polymer ?
#
loop_
_entity_poly.entity_id
_entity_poly.type
_entity_poly.pdbx_seq_one_letter_code
_entity_poly.pdbx_strand_id
1 'polypeptide(L)' 'MERNKKEHDYPTIAPGIDDDEELNEKATKEEMVRGEYTKVVTLSFDEVDPST' A
#
# COMPACT_ATOMS: atom_id res chain seq x y z
N MET A 1 -4.67 -27.49 -16.56
CA MET A 1 -3.92 -26.22 -16.66
C MET A 1 -3.39 -25.90 -15.28
N GLU A 2 -2.09 -26.09 -15.10
CA GLU A 2 -1.42 -25.93 -13.80
C GLU A 2 -1.09 -24.45 -13.61
N ARG A 3 -1.81 -23.79 -12.70
CA ARG A 3 -1.57 -22.39 -12.35
C ARG A 3 -0.27 -22.34 -11.56
N ASN A 4 0.84 -21.98 -12.22
CA ASN A 4 2.08 -21.63 -11.55
C ASN A 4 1.80 -20.43 -10.62
N LYS A 5 1.58 -20.70 -9.32
CA LYS A 5 1.62 -19.67 -8.29
C LYS A 5 3.05 -19.14 -8.27
N LYS A 6 3.27 -17.96 -8.85
CA LYS A 6 4.47 -17.19 -8.54
C LYS A 6 4.33 -16.83 -7.06
N GLU A 7 5.03 -17.54 -6.19
CA GLU A 7 5.26 -17.08 -4.83
C GLU A 7 6.08 -15.81 -4.95
N HIS A 8 5.45 -14.67 -4.70
CA HIS A 8 6.18 -13.44 -4.50
C HIS A 8 6.80 -13.54 -3.11
N ASP A 9 8.13 -13.68 -3.04
CA ASP A 9 8.89 -13.73 -1.77
C ASP A 9 8.88 -12.38 -1.00
N TYR A 10 8.20 -11.37 -1.55
CA TYR A 10 8.06 -10.04 -0.98
C TYR A 10 6.57 -9.68 -0.84
N PRO A 11 6.19 -8.87 0.15
CA PRO A 11 4.82 -8.40 0.30
C PRO A 11 4.37 -7.65 -0.96
N THR A 12 3.21 -8.03 -1.49
CA THR A 12 2.57 -7.39 -2.65
C THR A 12 1.14 -7.01 -2.31
N ILE A 13 0.62 -5.98 -2.97
CA ILE A 13 -0.77 -5.57 -2.85
C ILE A 13 -1.66 -6.66 -3.45
N ALA A 14 -2.75 -6.99 -2.76
CA ALA A 14 -3.68 -8.00 -3.26
C ALA A 14 -4.46 -7.45 -4.48
N PRO A 15 -4.74 -8.27 -5.51
CA PRO A 15 -5.55 -7.83 -6.63
C PRO A 15 -6.94 -7.37 -6.19
N GLY A 16 -7.37 -6.20 -6.66
CA GLY A 16 -8.71 -5.65 -6.38
C GLY A 16 -8.81 -4.79 -5.12
N ILE A 17 -7.71 -4.57 -4.42
CA ILE A 17 -7.60 -3.53 -3.38
C ILE A 17 -7.52 -2.16 -4.04
N ASP A 18 -8.21 -1.17 -3.49
CA ASP A 18 -7.95 0.24 -3.75
C ASP A 18 -6.77 0.69 -2.87
N ASP A 19 -5.59 0.84 -3.48
CA ASP A 19 -4.37 1.14 -2.73
C ASP A 19 -4.31 2.58 -2.22
N ASP A 20 -5.07 3.50 -2.82
CA ASP A 20 -5.18 4.88 -2.37
C ASP A 20 -6.13 5.01 -1.18
N GLU A 21 -7.26 4.30 -1.16
CA GLU A 21 -8.22 4.37 -0.05
C GLU A 21 -7.83 3.43 1.10
N GLU A 22 -7.64 2.14 0.81
CA GLU A 22 -7.52 1.10 1.85
C GLU A 22 -6.17 1.17 2.57
N LEU A 23 -5.05 1.40 1.86
CA LEU A 23 -3.74 1.46 2.51
C LEU A 23 -3.54 2.73 3.34
N ASN A 24 -4.25 3.81 2.99
CA ASN A 24 -4.18 5.08 3.72
C ASN A 24 -5.18 5.13 4.91
N GLU A 25 -5.93 4.05 5.17
CA GLU A 25 -6.78 3.95 6.34
C GLU A 25 -5.95 4.03 7.63
N LYS A 26 -6.46 4.79 8.60
CA LYS A 26 -5.78 4.96 9.89
C LYS A 26 -6.08 3.78 10.79
N ALA A 27 -5.03 3.08 11.20
CA ALA A 27 -5.13 2.08 12.27
C ALA A 27 -5.66 2.71 13.57
N THR A 28 -6.54 1.97 14.25
CA THR A 28 -7.01 2.29 15.60
C THR A 28 -5.89 2.12 16.64
N LYS A 29 -6.09 2.65 17.84
CA LYS A 29 -5.09 2.52 18.93
C LYS A 29 -4.89 1.07 19.32
N GLU A 30 -5.97 0.30 19.34
CA GLU A 30 -5.99 -1.10 19.70
C GLU A 30 -5.21 -1.94 18.69
N GLU A 31 -5.38 -1.68 17.39
CA GLU A 31 -4.62 -2.34 16.31
C GLU A 31 -3.13 -2.00 16.38
N MET A 32 -2.80 -0.73 16.64
CA MET A 32 -1.40 -0.32 16.83
C MET A 32 -0.74 -1.04 18.02
N VAL A 33 -1.47 -1.20 19.14
CA VAL A 33 -0.97 -1.94 20.32
C VAL A 33 -0.79 -3.44 20.01
N ARG A 34 -1.66 -4.03 19.19
CA ARG A 34 -1.53 -5.44 18.75
C ARG A 34 -0.48 -5.64 17.66
N GLY A 35 0.05 -4.57 17.07
CA GLY A 35 0.97 -4.64 15.93
C GLY A 35 0.28 -4.95 14.60
N GLU A 36 -1.04 -4.80 14.53
CA GLU A 36 -1.87 -5.05 13.35
C GLU A 36 -1.96 -3.79 12.48
N TYR A 37 -0.80 -3.24 12.09
CA TYR A 37 -0.74 -2.07 11.24
C TYR A 37 0.47 -2.14 10.30
N THR A 38 0.37 -1.45 9.18
CA THR A 38 1.50 -1.28 8.24
C THR A 38 1.77 0.20 8.06
N LYS A 39 3.04 0.59 8.07
CA LYS A 39 3.43 1.97 7.78
C LYS A 39 3.49 2.17 6.27
N VAL A 40 2.61 3.03 5.77
CA VAL A 40 2.56 3.42 4.35
C VAL A 40 3.32 4.72 4.14
N VAL A 41 4.06 4.81 3.02
CA VAL A 41 4.81 5.99 2.60
C VAL A 41 4.48 6.27 1.15
N THR A 42 3.81 7.39 0.89
CA THR A 42 3.45 7.83 -0.46
C THR A 42 4.51 8.76 -1.02
N LEU A 43 5.00 8.49 -2.22
CA LEU A 43 5.89 9.38 -2.96
C LEU A 43 5.09 10.09 -4.04
N SER A 44 5.10 11.42 -4.02
CA SER A 44 4.44 12.26 -5.01
C SER A 44 5.47 13.16 -5.69
N PHE A 45 5.40 13.31 -7.02
CA PHE A 45 6.19 14.29 -7.75
C PHE A 45 5.50 15.66 -7.66
N ASP A 46 6.23 16.67 -7.18
CA ASP A 46 5.80 18.07 -7.19
C ASP A 46 6.39 18.74 -8.44
N GLU A 47 5.75 18.50 -9.59
CA GLU A 47 6.16 19.13 -10.84
C GLU A 47 5.69 20.58 -10.85
N VAL A 48 6.60 21.52 -10.59
CA VAL A 48 6.39 22.94 -10.89
C VAL A 48 6.47 23.09 -12.40
N ASP A 49 5.34 23.41 -13.06
CA ASP A 49 5.36 23.75 -14.49
C ASP A 49 6.34 24.91 -14.71
N PRO A 50 7.46 24.72 -15.44
CA PRO A 50 8.44 25.78 -15.67
C PRO A 50 7.92 26.88 -16.62
N SER A 51 6.67 26.80 -17.07
CA SER A 51 6.03 27.76 -17.98
C SER A 51 5.42 28.97 -17.23
N THR A 52 6.27 29.81 -16.64
CA THR A 52 5.92 31.20 -16.25
C THR A 52 6.97 32.18 -16.72
#